data_AF-A0A6J4KFN8-F1
#
_entry.id   AF-A0A6J4KFN8-F1
#
_cell.length_a   1.000
_cell.length_b   1.000
_cell.length_c   1.000
_cell.angle_alpha   90.00
_cell.angle_beta   90.00
_cell.angle_gamma   90.00
#
_symmetry.space_group_name_H-M   'P 1'
#
loop_
_entity.id
_entity.type
_entity.pdbx_description
1 polymer ?
#
loop_
_entity_poly.entity_id
_entity_poly.type
_entity_poly.pdbx_seq_one_letter_code
_entity_poly.pdbx_strand_id
1 'polypeptide(L)' 'MWLVTITCSAEAWKRDSAKFLAIASKYAGIPVSSKKMKADGDRIMQYQLEDVGDAEAFEEECAALPDFTAIFESL' A
#
# COMPACT_ATOMS: atom_id res chain seq x y z
N MET A 1 7.63 4.84 14.21
CA MET A 1 6.35 4.29 13.70
C MET A 1 6.03 5.05 12.43
N TRP A 2 5.78 4.33 11.35
CA TRP A 2 5.67 4.87 10.01
C TRP A 2 4.34 4.47 9.40
N LEU A 3 3.72 5.39 8.66
CA LEU A 3 2.49 5.16 7.94
C LEU A 3 2.80 5.08 6.45
N VAL A 4 2.58 3.92 5.85
CA VAL A 4 2.66 3.72 4.40
C VAL A 4 1.27 3.84 3.82
N THR A 5 1.06 4.86 3.00
CA THR A 5 -0.18 5.08 2.25
C THR A 5 0.02 4.61 0.81
N ILE A 6 -0.72 3.58 0.44
CA ILE A 6 -0.74 3.00 -0.90
C ILE A 6 -2.04 3.40 -1.60
N THR A 7 -1.91 3.93 -2.80
CA THR A 7 -3.02 4.31 -3.67
C THR A 7 -2.90 3.56 -4.98
N CYS A 8 -3.99 3.00 -5.48
CA CYS A 8 -4.03 2.34 -6.79
C CYS A 8 -5.40 2.48 -7.43
N SER A 9 -5.49 2.47 -8.76
CA SER A 9 -6.78 2.53 -9.42
C SER A 9 -7.54 1.20 -9.35
N ALA A 10 -8.84 1.24 -9.65
CA ALA A 10 -9.72 0.07 -9.56
C ALA A 10 -9.24 -1.09 -10.45
N GLU A 11 -8.68 -0.77 -11.62
CA GLU A 11 -8.17 -1.73 -12.60
C GLU A 11 -6.87 -2.38 -12.11
N ALA A 12 -5.93 -1.57 -11.63
CA ALA A 12 -4.69 -2.02 -11.01
C ALA A 12 -4.97 -2.95 -9.83
N TRP A 13 -5.91 -2.57 -8.96
CA TRP A 13 -6.33 -3.43 -7.85
C TRP A 13 -6.90 -4.77 -8.34
N LYS A 14 -7.76 -4.79 -9.36
CA LYS A 14 -8.28 -6.06 -9.89
C LYS A 14 -7.19 -6.94 -10.49
N ARG A 15 -6.16 -6.34 -11.09
CA ARG A 15 -5.07 -7.05 -11.76
C ARG A 15 -4.00 -7.57 -10.80
N ASP A 16 -3.57 -6.72 -9.87
CA ASP A 16 -2.36 -6.94 -9.06
C ASP A 16 -2.63 -7.00 -7.54
N SER A 17 -3.90 -6.94 -7.08
CA SER A 17 -4.23 -7.09 -5.64
C SER A 17 -3.66 -8.36 -5.01
N ALA A 18 -3.64 -9.49 -5.72
CA ALA A 18 -3.06 -10.73 -5.20
C ALA A 18 -1.56 -10.59 -4.94
N LYS A 19 -0.83 -9.89 -5.83
CA LYS A 19 0.60 -9.63 -5.64
C LYS A 19 0.82 -8.63 -4.52
N PHE A 20 0.04 -7.56 -4.48
CA PHE A 20 0.07 -6.59 -3.40
C PHE A 20 -0.15 -7.25 -2.04
N LEU A 21 -1.16 -8.11 -1.90
CA LEU A 21 -1.42 -8.83 -0.65
C LEU A 21 -0.29 -9.79 -0.28
N ALA A 22 0.37 -10.41 -1.27
CA ALA A 22 1.55 -11.23 -1.02
C ALA A 22 2.74 -10.40 -0.52
N ILE A 23 2.97 -9.21 -1.09
CA ILE A 23 3.97 -8.24 -0.63
C ILE A 23 3.63 -7.80 0.79
N ALA A 24 2.41 -7.30 1.03
CA ALA A 24 1.93 -6.85 2.33
C ALA A 24 2.01 -7.93 3.41
N SER A 25 1.88 -9.22 3.04
CA SER A 25 2.03 -10.33 3.97
C SER A 25 3.48 -10.64 4.35
N LYS A 26 4.48 -10.15 3.60
CA LYS A 26 5.90 -10.28 3.97
C LYS A 26 6.26 -9.32 5.10
N TYR A 27 5.63 -8.16 5.11
CA TYR A 27 5.88 -7.10 6.10
C TYR A 27 4.89 -7.25 7.25
N ALA A 28 5.35 -7.08 8.48
CA ALA A 28 4.49 -7.11 9.67
C ALA A 28 3.68 -5.81 9.81
N GLY A 29 3.16 -5.27 8.70
CA GLY A 29 2.42 -4.02 8.66
C GLY A 29 0.99 -4.19 9.17
N ILE A 30 0.58 -3.32 10.09
CA ILE A 30 -0.78 -3.31 10.62
C ILE A 30 -1.66 -2.51 9.65
N PRO A 31 -2.69 -3.11 9.02
CA PRO A 31 -3.61 -2.35 8.18
C PRO A 31 -4.42 -1.38 9.05
N VAL A 32 -4.20 -0.08 8.85
CA VAL A 32 -4.88 1.00 9.58
C VAL A 32 -6.20 1.34 8.93
N SER A 33 -6.21 1.45 7.59
CA SER A 33 -7.38 1.89 6.85
C SER A 33 -7.38 1.32 5.44
N SER A 34 -8.56 1.06 4.91
CA SER A 34 -8.74 0.80 3.48
C SER A 34 -10.02 1.47 3.00
N LYS A 35 -9.87 2.40 2.06
CA LYS A 35 -10.97 3.22 1.56
C LYS A 35 -11.00 3.15 0.04
N LYS A 36 -12.16 2.81 -0.49
CA LYS A 36 -12.45 2.90 -1.92
C LYS A 36 -13.07 4.26 -2.22
N MET A 37 -12.43 5.06 -3.07
CA MET A 37 -12.99 6.30 -3.61
C MET A 37 -14.17 5.96 -4.51
N LYS A 38 -15.33 6.58 -4.24
CA LYS A 38 -16.56 6.36 -5.02
C LYS A 38 -16.57 7.09 -6.36
N ALA A 39 -15.77 8.15 -6.52
CA ALA A 39 -15.79 9.00 -7.71
C ALA A 39 -14.97 8.40 -8.86
N ASP A 40 -13.74 7.96 -8.59
CA ASP A 40 -12.80 7.48 -9.61
C ASP A 40 -12.62 5.94 -9.57
N GLY A 41 -12.98 5.31 -8.45
CA GLY A 41 -12.77 3.88 -8.23
C GLY A 41 -11.40 3.55 -7.63
N ASP A 42 -10.52 4.55 -7.46
CA ASP A 42 -9.26 4.41 -6.74
C ASP A 42 -9.43 3.83 -5.35
N ARG A 43 -8.40 3.15 -4.89
CA ARG A 43 -8.33 2.54 -3.58
C ARG A 43 -7.12 3.08 -2.85
N ILE A 44 -7.37 3.63 -1.67
CA ILE A 44 -6.35 4.12 -0.74
C ILE A 44 -6.30 3.14 0.42
N MET A 45 -5.11 2.68 0.77
CA MET A 45 -4.85 1.74 1.84
C MET A 45 -3.70 2.26 2.67
N GLN A 46 -3.82 2.13 3.99
CA GLN A 46 -2.83 2.65 4.92
C GLN A 46 -2.37 1.52 5.82
N TYR A 47 -1.05 1.35 5.91
CA TYR A 47 -0.39 0.35 6.73
C TYR A 47 0.57 1.03 7.67
N GLN A 48 0.59 0.57 8.92
CA GLN A 48 1.50 1.05 9.93
C GLN A 48 2.61 0.04 10.13
N LEU A 49 3.85 0.49 9.97
CA LEU A 49 5.06 -0.29 10.20
C LEU A 49 5.86 0.32 11.35
N GLU A 50 6.52 -0.51 12.13
CA GLU A 50 7.34 -0.04 13.25
C GLU A 50 8.72 0.42 12.78
N ASP A 51 9.31 -0.33 11.86
CA ASP A 51 10.65 -0.08 11.30
C ASP A 51 10.61 0.76 10.02
N VAL A 52 11.61 1.63 9.86
CA VAL A 52 11.73 2.50 8.68
C VAL A 52 12.20 1.72 7.44
N GLY A 53 13.08 0.73 7.62
CA GLY A 53 13.58 -0.11 6.54
C GLY A 53 12.48 -0.99 5.97
N ASP A 54 11.61 -1.55 6.83
CA ASP A 54 10.41 -2.24 6.36
C ASP A 54 9.46 -1.29 5.61
N ALA A 55 9.29 -0.05 6.07
CA ALA A 55 8.42 0.92 5.41
C ALA A 55 8.94 1.34 4.02
N GLU A 56 10.24 1.59 3.89
CA GLU A 56 10.91 1.93 2.63
C GLU A 56 10.86 0.75 1.64
N ALA A 57 11.19 -0.46 2.10
CA ALA A 57 11.13 -1.65 1.27
C ALA A 57 9.70 -1.98 0.83
N PHE A 58 8.71 -1.80 1.72
CA PHE A 58 7.31 -2.02 1.40
C PHE A 58 6.78 -0.98 0.39
N GLU A 59 7.18 0.27 0.52
CA GLU A 59 6.89 1.33 -0.44
C GLU A 59 7.47 0.99 -1.82
N GLU A 60 8.76 0.63 -1.90
CA GLU A 60 9.42 0.30 -3.16
C GLU A 60 8.78 -0.91 -3.86
N GLU A 61 8.51 -2.00 -3.13
CA GLU A 61 7.83 -3.18 -3.70
C GLU A 61 6.40 -2.85 -4.15
N CYS A 62 5.68 -1.98 -3.44
CA CYS A 62 4.33 -1.56 -3.83
C CYS A 62 4.35 -0.62 -5.03
N ALA A 63 5.30 0.32 -5.10
CA ALA A 63 5.49 1.24 -6.22
C ALA A 63 5.98 0.53 -7.49
N ALA A 64 6.58 -0.65 -7.36
CA ALA A 64 6.94 -1.50 -8.48
C ALA A 64 5.72 -2.14 -9.18
N LEU A 65 4.54 -2.15 -8.52
CA LEU A 65 3.31 -2.60 -9.16
C LEU A 65 2.80 -1.52 -10.12
N PRO A 66 2.38 -1.90 -11.34
CA PRO A 66 1.90 -0.93 -12.31
C PRO A 66 0.64 -0.24 -11.78
N ASP A 67 0.63 1.10 -11.84
CA ASP A 67 -0.52 1.92 -11.43
C ASP A 67 -0.81 1.84 -9.91
N PHE A 68 0.22 1.49 -9.13
CA PHE A 68 0.27 1.68 -7.69
C PHE A 68 1.24 2.81 -7.35
N THR A 69 0.85 3.61 -6.37
CA THR A 69 1.66 4.65 -5.77
C THR A 69 1.74 4.35 -4.28
N ALA A 70 2.94 4.28 -3.72
CA ALA A 70 3.14 4.16 -2.29
C ALA A 70 3.94 5.37 -1.80
N ILE A 71 3.56 5.89 -0.65
CA ILE A 71 4.29 6.95 0.06
C ILE A 71 4.34 6.56 1.54
N PHE A 72 5.45 6.81 2.20
CA PHE A 72 5.56 6.61 3.64
C PHE A 72 5.84 7.94 4.35
N GLU A 73 5.24 8.09 5.53
CA GLU A 73 5.39 9.27 6.38
C GLU A 73 5.58 8.85 7.84
N SER A 74 6.29 9.68 8.62
CA SER A 74 6.42 9.47 10.05
C SER A 74 5.10 9.80 10.75
N LEU A 75 4.62 8.91 11.63
CA LEU A 75 3.45 9.14 12.49
C LEU A 75 3.77 10.04 13.69
#